data_AF-A0A930E9F3-F1
#
_entry.id   AF-A0A930E9F3-F1
#
_cell.length_a   1.000
_cell.length_b   1.000
_cell.length_c   1.000
_cell.angle_alpha   90.00
_cell.angle_beta   90.00
_cell.angle_gamma   90.00
#
_symmetry.space_group_name_H-M   'P 1'
#
loop_
_entity.id
_entity.type
_entity.pdbx_description
1 polymer ?
#
loop_
_entity_poly.entity_id
_entity_poly.type
_entity_poly.pdbx_seq_one_letter_code
_entity_poly.pdbx_strand_id
1 'polypeptide(L)'
;MSRKNATKKDNVGIENASDDAIREALSHILVSGNSDKDKKENSIFTMEDLVENGLCIGKGSKEKRLMLGDMLNIGYYNSKQLLNALNSFNITRSEFEEAMKVIKEK
;
A
#
# COMPACT_ATOMS: atom_id res chain seq x y z
N MET A 1 -11.76 37.98 6.83
CA MET A 1 -13.03 37.30 6.57
C MET A 1 -12.95 36.58 5.21
N SER A 2 -12.82 35.26 5.29
CA SER A 2 -13.22 34.17 4.38
C SER A 2 -13.32 34.34 2.85
N ARG A 3 -12.64 33.43 2.14
CA ARG A 3 -13.15 32.46 1.12
C ARG A 3 -12.02 31.45 0.85
N LYS A 4 -12.09 30.23 1.39
CA LYS A 4 -12.46 28.99 0.65
C LYS A 4 -11.77 28.89 -0.71
N ASN A 5 -10.82 27.97 -0.85
CA ASN A 5 -10.67 27.15 -2.05
C ASN A 5 -9.94 25.84 -1.69
N ALA A 6 -10.74 24.78 -1.61
CA ALA A 6 -10.29 23.41 -1.71
C ALA A 6 -10.23 23.06 -3.21
N THR A 7 -9.07 22.66 -3.72
CA THR A 7 -8.95 22.00 -5.02
C THR A 7 -7.85 20.94 -4.95
N LYS A 8 -8.29 19.72 -4.62
CA LYS A 8 -7.90 18.43 -5.19
C LYS A 8 -6.96 18.56 -6.40
N LYS A 9 -5.72 18.06 -6.31
CA LYS A 9 -4.90 17.76 -7.48
C LYS A 9 -4.46 16.31 -7.44
N ASP A 10 -5.42 15.49 -7.84
CA ASP A 10 -5.27 14.16 -8.41
C ASP A 10 -4.09 14.19 -9.42
N ASN A 11 -2.94 13.66 -9.03
CA ASN A 11 -1.87 13.27 -9.94
C ASN A 11 -1.46 11.87 -9.51
N VAL A 12 -2.32 10.90 -9.83
CA VAL A 12 -1.94 9.50 -9.90
C VAL A 12 -0.94 9.40 -11.04
N GLY A 13 0.34 9.59 -10.71
CA GLY A 13 1.45 9.58 -11.66
C GLY A 13 1.70 8.17 -12.16
N ILE A 14 0.93 7.76 -13.17
CA ILE A 14 1.16 6.54 -13.97
C ILE A 14 2.27 6.77 -15.02
N GLU A 15 2.98 7.89 -14.94
CA GLU A 15 3.74 8.50 -16.03
C GLU A 15 5.14 7.90 -16.26
N ASN A 16 5.47 6.73 -15.68
CA ASN A 16 6.79 6.14 -15.89
C ASN A 16 6.85 4.61 -16.09
N ALA A 17 5.71 3.94 -16.25
CA ALA A 17 5.72 2.54 -16.67
C ALA A 17 5.93 2.47 -18.19
N SER A 18 7.20 2.56 -18.62
CA SER A 18 7.62 2.29 -20.00
C SER A 18 7.01 0.96 -20.45
N ASP A 19 6.48 0.96 -21.67
CA ASP A 19 5.53 0.01 -22.30
C ASP A 19 5.71 -1.51 -22.07
N ASP A 20 6.84 -1.96 -21.53
CA ASP A 20 7.11 -3.36 -21.17
C ASP A 20 6.51 -3.78 -19.80
N ALA A 21 6.46 -2.86 -18.82
CA ALA A 21 5.97 -3.16 -17.47
C ALA A 21 4.46 -3.48 -17.42
N ILE A 22 3.70 -2.93 -18.37
CA ILE A 22 2.24 -3.12 -18.45
C ILE A 22 1.90 -4.57 -18.86
N ARG A 23 2.73 -5.20 -19.70
CA ARG A 23 2.53 -6.58 -20.16
C ARG A 23 2.75 -7.61 -19.05
N GLU A 24 3.73 -7.37 -18.19
CA GLU A 24 4.00 -8.22 -17.03
C GLU A 24 2.94 -8.01 -15.93
N ALA A 25 2.53 -6.76 -15.69
CA ALA A 25 1.47 -6.41 -14.75
C ALA A 25 0.11 -7.04 -15.11
N LEU A 26 -0.22 -7.13 -16.40
CA LEU A 26 -1.48 -7.74 -16.86
C LEU A 26 -1.47 -9.28 -16.80
N SER A 27 -0.32 -9.94 -16.91
CA SER A 27 -0.24 -11.41 -16.79
C SER A 27 -0.45 -11.89 -15.35
N HIS A 28 -0.08 -11.08 -14.35
CA HIS A 28 -0.30 -11.40 -12.93
C HIS A 28 -1.74 -11.13 -12.45
N ILE A 29 -2.56 -10.41 -13.24
CA ILE A 29 -3.94 -10.05 -12.87
C ILE A 29 -4.93 -11.20 -13.08
N LEU A 30 -4.56 -12.29 -13.76
CA LEU A 30 -5.50 -13.34 -14.17
C LEU A 30 -5.68 -14.50 -13.19
N VAL A 31 -5.10 -14.45 -11.98
CA VAL A 31 -5.39 -15.45 -10.94
C VAL A 31 -6.04 -14.79 -9.72
N SER A 32 -7.14 -14.05 -9.94
CA SER A 32 -8.09 -13.77 -8.87
C SER A 32 -9.00 -14.99 -8.67
N GLY A 33 -8.41 -16.10 -8.21
CA GLY A 33 -9.13 -17.20 -7.63
C GLY A 33 -9.68 -16.76 -6.28
N ASN A 34 -11.01 -16.72 -6.13
CA ASN A 34 -11.74 -16.34 -4.91
C ASN A 34 -11.61 -17.38 -3.78
N SER A 35 -10.40 -17.85 -3.50
CA SER A 35 -10.10 -18.77 -2.42
C SER A 35 -9.02 -18.14 -1.53
N ASP A 36 -9.29 -17.94 -0.24
CA ASP A 36 -8.32 -17.46 0.75
C ASP A 36 -6.98 -18.25 0.77
N LYS A 37 -6.99 -19.49 0.24
CA LYS A 37 -5.77 -20.31 0.06
C LYS A 37 -4.84 -19.78 -1.03
N ASP A 38 -5.38 -19.35 -2.17
CA ASP A 38 -4.60 -18.95 -3.35
C ASP A 38 -3.88 -17.61 -3.11
N LYS A 39 -4.57 -16.69 -2.40
CA LYS A 39 -3.97 -15.43 -1.93
C LYS A 39 -2.74 -15.67 -1.06
N LYS A 40 -2.67 -16.77 -0.31
CA LYS A 40 -1.57 -17.00 0.64
C LYS A 40 -0.28 -17.46 -0.04
N GLU A 41 -0.36 -18.17 -1.16
CA GLU A 41 0.83 -18.65 -1.89
C GLU A 41 1.54 -17.53 -2.66
N ASN A 42 0.84 -16.45 -3.03
CA ASN A 42 1.39 -15.34 -3.80
C ASN A 42 1.42 -13.98 -3.06
N SER A 43 1.14 -13.97 -1.75
CA SER A 43 1.19 -12.73 -0.95
C SER A 43 2.63 -12.39 -0.52
N ILE A 44 3.06 -11.18 -0.85
CA ILE A 44 4.37 -10.60 -0.45
C ILE A 44 4.36 -10.20 1.03
N PHE A 45 3.19 -9.78 1.54
CA PHE A 45 3.00 -9.33 2.91
C PHE A 45 2.03 -10.21 3.67
N THR A 46 2.29 -10.35 4.97
CA THR A 46 1.48 -11.09 5.93
C THR A 46 1.00 -10.19 7.07
N MET A 47 0.10 -10.70 7.91
CA MET A 47 -0.29 -9.99 9.14
C MET A 47 0.88 -9.80 10.10
N GLU A 48 1.85 -10.72 10.11
CA GLU A 48 3.04 -10.63 10.96
C GLU A 48 3.87 -9.41 10.59
N ASP A 49 4.10 -9.17 9.28
CA ASP A 49 4.81 -7.97 8.79
C ASP A 49 4.17 -6.67 9.31
N LEU A 50 2.83 -6.60 9.36
CA LEU A 50 2.12 -5.43 9.87
C LEU A 50 2.23 -5.29 11.39
N VAL A 51 2.27 -6.40 12.13
CA VAL A 51 2.43 -6.39 13.58
C VAL A 51 3.85 -5.95 13.95
N GLU A 52 4.87 -6.51 13.31
CA GLU A 52 6.28 -6.18 13.55
C GLU A 52 6.58 -4.70 13.24
N ASN A 53 5.88 -4.12 12.26
CA ASN A 53 6.01 -2.71 11.92
C ASN A 53 5.08 -1.77 12.72
N GLY A 54 4.30 -2.31 13.66
CA GLY A 54 3.42 -1.52 14.53
C GLY A 54 2.22 -0.90 13.79
N LEU A 55 1.78 -1.51 12.69
CA LEU A 55 0.63 -1.09 11.88
C LEU A 55 -0.69 -1.72 12.36
N CYS A 56 -0.61 -2.72 13.24
CA CYS A 56 -1.77 -3.40 13.84
C CYS A 56 -2.11 -2.90 15.25
N ILE A 57 -1.20 -3.09 16.20
CA ILE A 57 -1.45 -2.90 17.63
C ILE A 57 -0.49 -1.84 18.17
N GLY A 58 -0.97 -0.97 19.06
CA GLY A 58 -0.15 0.03 19.75
C GLY A 58 -0.54 1.48 19.48
N LYS A 59 -0.03 2.38 20.33
CA LYS A 59 -0.23 3.83 20.20
C LYS A 59 0.49 4.32 18.93
N GLY A 60 -0.21 5.08 18.09
CA GLY A 60 0.34 5.60 16.84
C GLY A 60 0.18 4.68 15.62
N SER A 61 -0.37 3.46 15.76
CA SER A 61 -0.58 2.55 14.60
C SER A 61 -1.48 3.17 13.51
N LYS A 62 -2.49 3.94 13.92
CA LYS A 62 -3.34 4.70 12.99
C LYS A 62 -2.55 5.74 12.19
N GLU A 63 -1.65 6.47 12.84
CA GLU A 63 -0.84 7.51 12.21
C GLU A 63 0.18 6.91 11.25
N LYS A 64 0.86 5.82 11.67
CA LYS A 64 1.74 5.05 10.79
C LYS A 64 1.02 4.53 9.55
N ARG A 65 -0.21 4.00 9.69
CA ARG A 65 -1.03 3.57 8.55
C ARG A 65 -1.41 4.73 7.63
N LEU A 66 -1.67 5.91 8.18
CA LEU A 66 -1.95 7.11 7.40
C LEU A 66 -0.72 7.55 6.59
N MET A 67 0.44 7.64 7.25
CA MET A 67 1.70 8.01 6.60
C MET A 67 2.13 7.00 5.55
N LEU A 68 2.02 5.70 5.85
CA LEU A 68 2.35 4.63 4.91
C LEU A 68 1.44 4.66 3.69
N GLY A 69 0.13 4.88 3.90
CA GLY A 69 -0.84 5.01 2.83
C GLY A 69 -0.60 6.21 1.91
N ASP A 70 -0.11 7.32 2.49
CA ASP A 70 0.28 8.53 1.78
C ASP A 70 1.58 8.33 0.98
N MET A 71 2.62 7.78 1.62
CA MET A 71 3.91 7.49 0.97
C MET A 71 3.79 6.52 -0.21
N LEU A 72 2.98 5.46 -0.05
CA LEU A 72 2.76 4.46 -1.10
C LEU A 72 1.63 4.85 -2.08
N ASN A 73 0.98 6.00 -1.90
CA ASN A 73 -0.15 6.46 -2.72
C ASN A 73 -1.32 5.46 -2.83
N ILE A 74 -1.51 4.61 -1.81
CA ILE A 74 -2.61 3.63 -1.75
C ILE A 74 -3.81 4.14 -0.94
N GLY A 75 -3.64 5.24 -0.20
CA GLY A 75 -4.68 5.79 0.67
C GLY A 75 -4.75 5.10 2.04
N TYR A 76 -5.75 5.49 2.85
CA TYR A 76 -5.87 5.03 4.23
C TYR A 76 -6.76 3.80 4.36
N TYR A 77 -6.27 2.81 5.11
CA TYR A 77 -6.97 1.56 5.40
C TYR A 77 -6.83 1.16 6.87
N ASN A 78 -7.78 0.37 7.39
CA ASN A 78 -7.55 -0.39 8.61
C ASN A 78 -6.51 -1.49 8.39
N SER A 79 -5.95 -2.08 9.44
CA SER A 79 -4.80 -3.00 9.31
C SER A 79 -5.09 -4.20 8.40
N LYS A 80 -6.30 -4.79 8.47
CA LYS A 80 -6.67 -5.92 7.59
C LYS A 80 -6.83 -5.50 6.13
N GLN A 81 -7.42 -4.33 5.89
CA GLN A 81 -7.57 -3.78 4.55
C GLN A 81 -6.24 -3.33 3.96
N LEU A 82 -5.34 -2.79 4.79
CA LEU A 82 -4.00 -2.39 4.39
C LEU A 82 -3.19 -3.59 3.90
N LEU A 83 -3.23 -4.71 4.61
CA LEU A 83 -2.61 -5.96 4.16
C LEU A 83 -3.10 -6.37 2.77
N ASN A 84 -4.42 -6.31 2.54
CA ASN A 84 -4.98 -6.63 1.23
C ASN A 84 -4.54 -5.61 0.18
N ALA A 85 -4.51 -4.32 0.51
CA ALA A 85 -4.06 -3.26 -0.39
C ALA A 85 -2.60 -3.46 -0.79
N LEU A 86 -1.68 -3.67 0.15
CA LEU A 86 -0.25 -3.89 -0.14
C LEU A 86 -0.05 -5.04 -1.14
N ASN A 87 -0.74 -6.16 -0.94
CA ASN A 87 -0.66 -7.30 -1.86
C ASN A 87 -1.40 -7.05 -3.19
N SER A 88 -2.51 -6.29 -3.20
CA SER A 88 -3.29 -6.01 -4.42
C SER A 88 -2.65 -4.95 -5.32
N PHE A 89 -1.95 -3.97 -4.74
CA PHE A 89 -1.18 -2.96 -5.46
C PHE A 89 0.21 -3.46 -5.86
N ASN A 90 0.53 -4.72 -5.57
CA ASN A 90 1.83 -5.34 -5.88
C ASN A 90 3.01 -4.53 -5.34
N ILE A 91 2.82 -3.94 -4.14
CA ILE A 91 3.87 -3.17 -3.46
C ILE A 91 5.06 -4.10 -3.21
N THR A 92 6.26 -3.63 -3.53
CA THR A 92 7.45 -4.43 -3.29
C THR A 92 7.88 -4.35 -1.83
N ARG A 93 8.62 -5.36 -1.35
CA ARG A 93 9.17 -5.32 0.01
C ARG A 93 10.10 -4.11 0.22
N SER A 94 10.88 -3.74 -0.80
CA SER A 94 11.75 -2.57 -0.77
C SER A 94 10.97 -1.27 -0.56
N GLU A 95 9.93 -1.01 -1.37
CA GLU A 95 9.11 0.21 -1.23
C GLU A 95 8.47 0.31 0.16
N PHE A 96 7.95 -0.80 0.67
CA PHE A 96 7.39 -0.85 2.01
C PHE A 96 8.44 -0.56 3.08
N GLU A 97 9.62 -1.17 2.99
CA GLU A 97 10.71 -0.98 3.96
C GLU A 97 11.26 0.45 3.94
N GLU A 98 11.41 1.06 2.76
CA GLU A 98 11.83 2.45 2.62
C GLU A 98 10.81 3.40 3.23
N ALA A 99 9.52 3.23 2.94
CA ALA A 99 8.46 4.02 3.56
C ALA A 99 8.45 3.84 5.10
N MET A 100 8.56 2.60 5.57
CA MET A 100 8.61 2.31 7.01
C MET A 100 9.85 2.90 7.69
N LYS A 101 11.00 2.99 7.01
CA LYS A 101 12.19 3.64 7.53
C LYS A 101 11.94 5.13 7.77
N VAL A 102 11.38 5.83 6.78
CA VAL A 102 11.04 7.26 6.89
C VAL A 102 10.03 7.50 8.02
N ILE A 103 9.06 6.60 8.22
CA ILE A 103 8.08 6.68 9.31
C ILE A 103 8.73 6.45 10.68
N LYS A 104 9.73 5.57 10.79
CA LYS A 104 10.45 5.27 12.05
C LYS A 104 11.42 6.38 12.46
N GLU A 105 11.93 7.15 11.50
CA GLU A 105 12.85 8.27 11.73
C GLU A 105 12.14 9.59 12.12
N LYS A 106 10.79 9.58 12.15
CA LYS A 106 9.95 10.71 12.60
C LYS A 106 9.42 10.50 14.01
#